data_AF-A0A060SAI0-F1
#
_entry.id   AF-A0A060SAI0-F1
#
_cell.length_a   1.000
_cell.length_b   1.000
_cell.length_c   1.000
_cell.angle_alpha   90.00
_cell.angle_beta   90.00
_cell.angle_gamma   90.00
#
_symmetry.space_group_name_H-M   'P 1'
#
loop_
_entity.id
_entity.type
_entity.pdbx_description
1 polymer ?
#
loop_
_entity_poly.entity_id
_entity_poly.type
_entity_poly.pdbx_seq_one_letter_code
_entity_poly.pdbx_strand_id
1 'polypeptide(L)'
;MALVAMLLALAAYLLPLLFVSAMPSFEGMTTWSDSIGNLVPGMSHLEGLGPISTQGQPSHVPFYMSIAAPRGLPGNVTIYRNKSPPLFYIHQNQLWHYHNESTILPINVLNSTQAAGLPLQMVAERKSGGVPGGRWRWQGTMLFYENGQQNNQGLFYSCEDPNGLNGLFLFLQCSPPPSGCTPFTIHSFSSNRLT
;
A
#
# COMPACT_ATOMS: atom_id res chain seq x y z
N MET A 1 62.27 17.73 -6.26
CA MET A 1 61.67 16.38 -6.09
C MET A 1 60.74 16.31 -4.87
N ALA A 2 61.12 16.85 -3.71
CA ALA A 2 60.27 16.84 -2.51
C ALA A 2 58.88 17.50 -2.71
N LEU A 3 58.79 18.64 -3.40
CA LEU A 3 57.52 19.32 -3.68
C LEU A 3 56.55 18.45 -4.50
N VAL A 4 57.07 17.76 -5.52
CA VAL A 4 56.26 16.90 -6.41
C VAL A 4 55.75 15.67 -5.64
N ALA A 5 56.59 15.07 -4.79
CA ALA A 5 56.19 13.97 -3.94
C ALA A 5 55.11 14.39 -2.92
N MET A 6 55.23 15.60 -2.35
CA MET A 6 54.25 16.13 -1.41
C MET A 6 52.88 16.39 -2.08
N LEU A 7 52.87 16.94 -3.29
CA LEU A 7 51.64 17.19 -4.06
C LEU A 7 50.93 15.88 -4.44
N LEU A 8 51.70 14.85 -4.84
CA LEU A 8 51.14 13.53 -5.15
C LEU A 8 50.54 12.85 -3.92
N ALA A 9 51.20 12.96 -2.76
CA ALA A 9 50.68 12.44 -1.49
C ALA A 9 49.39 13.14 -1.07
N LEU A 10 49.31 14.47 -1.25
CA LEU A 10 48.11 15.26 -0.95
C LEU A 10 46.95 14.89 -1.89
N ALA A 11 47.21 14.73 -3.18
CA ALA A 11 46.20 14.29 -4.14
C ALA A 11 45.69 12.87 -3.84
N ALA A 12 46.59 11.94 -3.50
CA ALA A 12 46.21 10.58 -3.13
C ALA A 12 45.36 10.52 -1.85
N TYR A 13 45.58 11.44 -0.90
CA TYR A 13 44.80 11.53 0.33
C TYR A 13 43.43 12.19 0.11
N LEU A 14 43.31 13.13 -0.84
CA LEU A 14 42.05 13.84 -1.12
C LEU A 14 41.11 13.07 -2.07
N LEU A 15 41.63 12.24 -2.97
CA LEU A 15 40.82 11.44 -3.89
C LEU A 15 39.75 10.55 -3.23
N PRO A 16 40.01 9.80 -2.14
CA PRO A 16 38.98 8.98 -1.51
C PRO A 16 37.85 9.79 -0.87
N LEU A 17 38.08 11.04 -0.47
CA LEU A 17 37.03 11.90 0.10
C LEU A 17 35.93 12.25 -0.94
N LEU A 18 36.28 12.29 -2.22
CA LEU A 18 35.32 12.51 -3.31
C LEU A 18 34.46 11.27 -3.62
N PHE A 19 34.92 10.07 -3.25
CA PHE A 19 34.14 8.84 -3.42
C PHE A 19 33.08 8.65 -2.33
N VAL A 20 33.23 9.27 -1.16
CA VAL A 20 32.24 9.17 -0.07
C VAL A 20 30.96 9.95 -0.39
N SER A 21 31.04 11.05 -1.15
CA SER A 21 29.86 11.82 -1.57
C SER A 21 29.06 11.19 -2.71
N ALA A 22 29.52 10.05 -3.25
CA ALA A 22 28.83 9.32 -4.31
C ALA A 22 28.11 8.06 -3.80
N MET A 23 28.16 7.78 -2.49
CA MET A 23 27.20 6.85 -1.92
C MET A 23 25.83 7.52 -1.94
N PRO A 24 24.81 6.95 -2.60
CA PRO A 24 23.46 7.45 -2.45
C PRO A 24 23.17 7.47 -0.95
N SER A 25 22.93 8.65 -0.38
CA SER A 25 22.44 8.73 0.98
C SER A 25 21.06 8.11 0.94
N PHE A 26 20.98 6.87 1.41
CA PHE A 26 19.71 6.20 1.71
C PHE A 26 19.10 6.82 2.98
N GLU A 27 19.15 8.15 3.11
CA GLU A 27 18.47 8.91 4.14
C GLU A 27 16.96 8.67 3.95
N GLY A 28 16.44 7.72 4.73
CA GLY A 28 15.05 7.26 4.67
C GLY A 28 14.86 5.75 4.45
N MET A 29 15.90 4.97 4.11
CA MET A 29 15.79 3.49 4.08
C MET A 29 16.35 2.89 5.38
N THR A 30 15.53 2.88 6.43
CA THR A 30 15.87 2.22 7.71
C THR A 30 15.47 0.74 7.75
N THR A 31 14.89 0.19 6.69
CA THR A 31 14.34 -1.18 6.68
C THR A 31 15.17 -2.14 5.83
N TRP A 32 16.33 -2.55 6.34
CA TRP A 32 17.20 -3.54 5.68
C TRP A 32 16.79 -5.01 5.93
N SER A 33 15.96 -5.30 6.94
CA SER A 33 15.72 -6.68 7.37
C SER A 33 14.54 -7.41 6.71
N ASP A 34 13.51 -6.70 6.21
CA ASP A 34 12.26 -7.34 5.71
C ASP A 34 12.04 -7.24 4.18
N SER A 35 12.89 -6.49 3.46
CA SER A 35 12.66 -6.15 2.04
C SER A 35 13.79 -6.58 1.09
N ILE A 36 14.80 -7.34 1.54
CA ILE A 36 15.86 -7.84 0.65
C ILE A 36 15.37 -8.98 -0.26
N GLY A 37 14.25 -9.62 0.08
CA GLY A 37 13.65 -10.69 -0.73
C GLY A 37 12.59 -10.24 -1.75
N ASN A 38 12.18 -8.96 -1.75
CA ASN A 38 11.08 -8.48 -2.57
C ASN A 38 11.60 -7.68 -3.77
N LEU A 39 11.49 -8.28 -4.95
CA LEU A 39 12.01 -7.75 -6.22
C LEU A 39 11.38 -6.41 -6.66
N VAL A 40 10.29 -5.98 -6.01
CA VAL A 40 9.59 -4.73 -6.33
C VAL A 40 9.70 -3.77 -5.13
N PRO A 41 10.44 -2.66 -5.26
CA PRO A 41 10.52 -1.63 -4.24
C PRO A 41 9.14 -1.10 -3.83
N GLY A 42 8.92 -0.93 -2.52
CA GLY A 42 7.67 -0.39 -1.99
C GLY A 42 6.54 -1.39 -1.79
N MET A 43 6.80 -2.69 -1.94
CA MET A 43 5.85 -3.74 -1.54
C MET A 43 5.69 -3.82 -0.03
N SER A 44 4.44 -3.84 0.43
CA SER A 44 4.10 -3.94 1.85
C SER A 44 2.76 -4.63 2.07
N HIS A 45 2.56 -5.14 3.28
CA HIS A 45 1.23 -5.56 3.73
C HIS A 45 0.40 -4.34 4.08
N LEU A 46 -0.88 -4.37 3.73
CA LEU A 46 -1.80 -3.28 4.01
C LEU A 46 -2.72 -3.66 5.17
N GLU A 47 -2.56 -2.96 6.29
CA GLU A 47 -3.31 -3.17 7.52
C GLU A 47 -4.53 -2.24 7.56
N GLY A 48 -5.69 -2.78 7.88
CA GLY A 48 -6.92 -2.04 8.12
C GLY A 48 -7.06 -1.69 9.60
N LEU A 49 -7.16 -0.40 9.92
CA LEU A 49 -7.51 0.08 11.25
C LEU A 49 -9.00 0.43 11.30
N GLY A 50 -9.76 -0.32 12.08
CA GLY A 50 -11.20 -0.12 12.27
C GLY A 50 -11.54 0.50 13.63
N PRO A 51 -12.83 0.79 13.90
CA PRO A 51 -13.30 1.44 15.13
C PRO A 51 -13.05 0.65 16.41
N ILE A 52 -12.82 -0.67 16.31
CA ILE A 52 -12.48 -1.57 17.43
C ILE A 52 -11.04 -2.08 17.28
N SER A 53 -10.14 -1.27 16.71
CA SER A 53 -8.71 -1.61 16.73
C SER A 53 -8.18 -1.41 18.15
N THR A 54 -7.95 -2.52 18.86
CA THR A 54 -7.23 -2.52 20.14
C THR A 54 -5.73 -2.44 19.87
N GLN A 55 -5.32 -1.43 19.11
CA GLN A 55 -3.92 -1.25 18.72
C GLN A 55 -3.10 -1.08 20.00
N GLY A 56 -2.08 -1.92 20.19
CA GLY A 56 -1.25 -1.94 21.41
C GLY A 56 -1.62 -2.98 22.47
N GLN A 57 -2.71 -3.75 22.29
CA GLN A 57 -2.99 -4.91 23.15
C GLN A 57 -2.16 -6.13 22.72
N PRO A 58 -1.65 -6.96 23.67
CA PRO A 58 -0.81 -8.12 23.36
C PRO A 58 -1.51 -9.17 22.48
N SER A 59 -2.84 -9.21 22.49
CA SER A 59 -3.66 -10.14 21.70
C SER A 59 -4.27 -9.51 20.43
N HIS A 60 -3.78 -8.35 20.00
CA HIS A 60 -4.29 -7.68 18.80
C HIS A 60 -3.95 -8.50 17.55
N VAL A 61 -4.97 -9.06 16.91
CA VAL A 61 -4.84 -9.68 15.59
C VAL A 61 -5.22 -8.62 14.55
N PRO A 62 -4.24 -8.10 13.78
CA PRO A 62 -4.49 -7.05 12.80
C PRO A 62 -5.39 -7.55 11.67
N PHE A 63 -6.15 -6.62 11.12
CA PHE A 63 -6.90 -6.84 9.90
C PHE A 63 -6.04 -6.47 8.71
N TYR A 64 -6.00 -7.30 7.67
CA TYR A 64 -5.26 -7.01 6.47
C TYR A 64 -6.18 -6.96 5.26
N MET A 65 -5.87 -6.06 4.34
CA MET A 65 -6.43 -6.05 3.01
C MET A 65 -6.07 -7.36 2.30
N SER A 66 -7.05 -7.97 1.65
CA SER A 66 -6.92 -9.27 0.98
C SER A 66 -7.85 -9.35 -0.22
N ILE A 67 -7.69 -10.39 -1.04
CA ILE A 67 -8.56 -10.68 -2.18
C ILE A 67 -9.44 -11.88 -1.83
N ALA A 68 -10.76 -11.73 -1.97
CA ALA A 68 -11.76 -12.78 -1.78
C ALA A 68 -11.81 -13.76 -2.96
N ALA A 69 -10.66 -14.33 -3.32
CA ALA A 69 -10.53 -15.30 -4.38
C ALA A 69 -9.37 -16.26 -4.10
N PRO A 70 -9.33 -17.43 -4.77
CA PRO A 70 -8.13 -18.26 -4.76
C PRO A 70 -6.90 -17.48 -5.19
N ARG A 71 -5.76 -17.85 -4.61
CA ARG A 71 -4.46 -17.23 -4.86
C ARG A 71 -4.18 -17.12 -6.37
N GLY A 72 -3.81 -15.92 -6.81
CA GLY A 72 -3.52 -15.61 -8.23
C GLY A 72 -4.74 -15.37 -9.12
N LEU A 73 -5.97 -15.46 -8.59
CA LEU A 73 -7.17 -15.15 -9.35
C LEU A 73 -7.73 -13.75 -9.02
N PRO A 74 -8.40 -13.11 -9.99
CA PRO A 74 -9.21 -11.92 -9.77
C PRO A 74 -10.29 -12.14 -8.70
N GLY A 75 -10.66 -11.08 -8.00
CA GLY A 75 -11.74 -11.13 -7.01
C GLY A 75 -11.95 -9.81 -6.28
N ASN A 76 -12.99 -9.79 -5.45
CA ASN A 76 -13.30 -8.62 -4.64
C ASN A 76 -12.19 -8.37 -3.62
N VAL A 77 -11.81 -7.12 -3.46
CA VAL A 77 -10.95 -6.73 -2.35
C VAL A 77 -11.79 -6.72 -1.09
N THR A 78 -11.20 -7.17 0.00
CA THR A 78 -11.85 -7.34 1.29
C THR A 78 -10.84 -7.17 2.43
N ILE A 79 -11.32 -7.21 3.67
CA ILE A 79 -10.49 -7.09 4.86
C ILE A 79 -10.74 -8.29 5.77
N TYR A 80 -9.68 -9.05 6.07
CA TYR A 80 -9.75 -10.20 6.97
C TYR A 80 -8.57 -10.28 7.91
N ARG A 81 -8.73 -11.02 9.00
CA ARG A 81 -7.62 -11.42 9.88
C ARG A 81 -6.87 -12.56 9.20
N ASN A 82 -5.74 -12.24 8.57
CA ASN A 82 -4.94 -13.20 7.82
C ASN A 82 -3.55 -13.35 8.44
N LYS A 83 -3.11 -14.58 8.69
CA LYS A 83 -1.76 -14.89 9.19
C LYS A 83 -0.67 -14.68 8.13
N SER A 84 -1.04 -14.70 6.85
CA SER A 84 -0.15 -14.52 5.71
C SER A 84 -0.77 -13.48 4.76
N PRO A 85 -0.74 -12.20 5.12
CA PRO A 85 -1.34 -11.15 4.30
C PRO A 85 -0.66 -11.03 2.93
N PRO A 86 -1.41 -10.68 1.87
CA PRO A 86 -0.82 -10.41 0.56
C PRO A 86 0.01 -9.13 0.57
N LEU A 87 0.82 -8.96 -0.47
CA LEU A 87 1.66 -7.79 -0.68
C LEU A 87 1.02 -6.86 -1.70
N PHE A 88 1.12 -5.56 -1.45
CA PHE A 88 0.64 -4.53 -2.34
C PHE A 88 1.67 -3.41 -2.50
N TYR A 89 1.60 -2.72 -3.63
CA TYR A 89 2.44 -1.56 -3.90
C TYR A 89 1.73 -0.60 -4.86
N ILE A 90 2.14 0.67 -4.85
CA ILE A 90 1.65 1.66 -5.81
C ILE A 90 2.75 1.89 -6.85
N HIS A 91 2.40 1.80 -8.13
CA HIS A 91 3.26 2.15 -9.25
C HIS A 91 2.46 2.91 -10.30
N GLN A 92 2.97 4.08 -10.72
CA GLN A 92 2.32 4.96 -11.69
C GLN A 92 0.84 5.25 -11.33
N ASN A 93 0.59 5.69 -10.09
CA ASN A 93 -0.76 6.01 -9.59
C ASN A 93 -1.75 4.83 -9.55
N GLN A 94 -1.28 3.60 -9.75
CA GLN A 94 -2.09 2.39 -9.70
C GLN A 94 -1.65 1.52 -8.52
N LEU A 95 -2.61 1.02 -7.73
CA LEU A 95 -2.36 0.04 -6.69
C LEU A 95 -2.36 -1.36 -7.31
N TRP A 96 -1.36 -2.16 -6.97
CA TRP A 96 -1.13 -3.49 -7.48
C TRP A 96 -1.10 -4.49 -6.33
N HIS A 97 -1.73 -5.64 -6.55
CA HIS A 97 -1.60 -6.83 -5.72
C HIS A 97 -0.54 -7.74 -6.31
N TYR A 98 0.53 -7.96 -5.54
CA TYR A 98 1.59 -8.88 -5.91
C TYR A 98 1.27 -10.27 -5.37
N HIS A 99 1.08 -11.23 -6.27
CA HIS A 99 0.94 -12.62 -5.90
C HIS A 99 2.23 -13.41 -6.13
N ASN A 100 2.85 -13.23 -7.30
CA ASN A 100 4.13 -13.81 -7.70
C ASN A 100 4.68 -13.05 -8.93
N GLU A 101 5.84 -13.47 -9.45
CA GLU A 101 6.49 -12.85 -10.62
C GLU A 101 5.67 -12.90 -11.92
N SER A 102 4.77 -13.88 -12.06
CA SER A 102 3.94 -14.06 -13.25
C SER A 102 2.53 -13.47 -13.11
N THR A 103 2.12 -13.11 -11.90
CA THR A 103 0.74 -12.75 -11.56
C THR A 103 0.74 -11.54 -10.64
N ILE A 104 0.53 -10.39 -11.27
CA ILE A 104 0.37 -9.11 -10.61
C ILE A 104 -0.97 -8.54 -11.08
N LEU A 105 -1.86 -8.27 -10.13
CA LEU A 105 -3.24 -7.85 -10.43
C LEU A 105 -3.44 -6.39 -10.05
N PRO A 106 -3.88 -5.50 -10.96
CA PRO A 106 -4.28 -4.16 -10.59
C PRO A 106 -5.52 -4.17 -9.70
N ILE A 107 -5.53 -3.29 -8.70
CA ILE A 107 -6.70 -3.00 -7.88
C ILE A 107 -7.48 -1.86 -8.52
N ASN A 108 -8.61 -2.21 -9.13
CA ASN A 108 -9.51 -1.28 -9.77
C ASN A 108 -10.60 -0.84 -8.78
N VAL A 109 -11.15 0.34 -9.04
CA VAL A 109 -12.34 0.85 -8.35
C VAL A 109 -13.47 0.88 -9.36
N LEU A 110 -14.49 0.06 -9.16
CA LEU A 110 -15.62 -0.10 -10.07
C LEU A 110 -16.86 0.57 -9.50
N ASN A 111 -17.71 1.13 -10.37
CA ASN A 111 -19.02 1.61 -9.97
C ASN A 111 -19.94 0.41 -9.69
N SER A 112 -20.33 0.24 -8.43
CA SER A 112 -21.25 -0.82 -8.03
C SER A 112 -22.67 -0.25 -8.00
N THR A 113 -23.47 -0.64 -9.00
CA THR A 113 -24.90 -0.31 -9.04
C THR A 113 -25.75 -1.29 -8.21
N GLN A 114 -25.14 -2.33 -7.65
CA GLN A 114 -25.85 -3.45 -7.05
C GLN A 114 -26.21 -3.23 -5.57
N ALA A 115 -25.48 -2.38 -4.85
CA ALA A 115 -25.74 -2.09 -3.45
C ALA A 115 -26.19 -0.63 -3.27
N ALA A 116 -27.46 -0.45 -2.90
CA ALA A 116 -28.03 0.87 -2.63
C ALA A 116 -27.19 1.59 -1.56
N GLY A 117 -26.57 2.70 -1.94
CA GLY A 117 -25.73 3.49 -1.05
C GLY A 117 -24.25 3.14 -1.01
N LEU A 118 -23.74 2.16 -1.78
CA LEU A 118 -22.30 1.83 -1.87
C LEU A 118 -21.78 2.04 -3.30
N PRO A 119 -21.29 3.24 -3.65
CA PRO A 119 -21.10 3.61 -5.05
C PRO A 119 -19.88 2.96 -5.70
N LEU A 120 -18.79 2.75 -4.94
CA LEU A 120 -17.51 2.33 -5.50
C LEU A 120 -16.93 1.13 -4.75
N GLN A 121 -16.70 0.05 -5.47
CA GLN A 121 -16.15 -1.20 -4.95
C GLN A 121 -14.72 -1.42 -5.44
N MET A 122 -13.86 -1.91 -4.56
CA MET A 122 -12.50 -2.30 -4.90
C MET A 122 -12.44 -3.75 -5.37
N VAL A 123 -11.84 -3.99 -6.54
CA VAL A 123 -11.74 -5.31 -7.17
C VAL A 123 -10.35 -5.51 -7.76
N ALA A 124 -9.74 -6.66 -7.52
CA ALA A 124 -8.54 -7.09 -8.21
C ALA A 124 -8.92 -7.77 -9.53
N GLU A 125 -8.45 -7.23 -10.66
CA GLU A 125 -8.79 -7.75 -12.00
C GLU A 125 -7.53 -8.10 -12.80
N ARG A 126 -7.69 -8.73 -13.98
CA ARG A 126 -6.55 -9.04 -14.88
C ARG A 126 -6.09 -7.84 -15.71
N LYS A 127 -6.92 -6.81 -15.81
CA LYS A 127 -6.66 -5.62 -16.63
C LYS A 127 -6.85 -4.39 -15.77
N SER A 128 -6.02 -3.38 -15.97
CA SER A 128 -6.21 -2.08 -15.35
C SER A 128 -7.48 -1.43 -15.89
N GLY A 129 -8.31 -0.89 -15.01
CA GLY A 129 -9.60 -0.32 -15.36
C GLY A 129 -10.21 0.47 -14.20
N GLY A 130 -11.53 0.52 -14.15
CA GLY A 130 -12.27 1.25 -13.13
C GLY A 130 -12.58 2.69 -13.51
N VAL A 131 -12.88 3.52 -12.50
CA VAL A 131 -13.34 4.90 -12.71
C VAL A 131 -12.26 5.72 -13.44
N PRO A 132 -12.57 6.34 -14.59
CA PRO A 132 -11.62 7.18 -15.33
C PRO A 132 -11.09 8.34 -14.48
N GLY A 133 -9.78 8.60 -14.57
CA GLY A 133 -9.11 9.65 -13.79
C GLY A 133 -8.79 9.28 -12.35
N GLY A 134 -9.17 8.07 -11.92
CA GLY A 134 -8.85 7.52 -10.61
C GLY A 134 -7.35 7.30 -10.41
N ARG A 135 -6.86 7.62 -9.21
CA ARG A 135 -5.48 7.36 -8.81
C ARG A 135 -5.35 6.95 -7.36
N TRP A 136 -4.40 6.06 -7.11
CA TRP A 136 -3.98 5.63 -5.79
C TRP A 136 -2.78 6.43 -5.33
N ARG A 137 -2.78 6.86 -4.07
CA ARG A 137 -1.61 7.51 -3.46
C ARG A 137 -1.48 7.20 -1.97
N TRP A 138 -0.26 7.35 -1.48
CA TRP A 138 0.04 7.37 -0.05
C TRP A 138 -0.05 8.80 0.50
N GLN A 139 -0.58 8.95 1.71
CA GLN A 139 -0.46 10.14 2.54
C GLN A 139 0.07 9.74 3.91
N GLY A 140 1.37 9.92 4.14
CA GLY A 140 2.04 9.22 5.23
C GLY A 140 1.93 7.71 5.00
N THR A 141 1.43 6.97 5.99
CA THR A 141 1.17 5.52 5.86
C THR A 141 -0.21 5.20 5.29
N MET A 142 -1.13 6.17 5.22
CA MET A 142 -2.53 5.92 4.89
C MET A 142 -2.76 5.93 3.38
N LEU A 143 -3.56 4.97 2.90
CA LEU A 143 -3.94 4.80 1.50
C LEU A 143 -5.09 5.73 1.14
N PHE A 144 -4.97 6.44 0.03
CA PHE A 144 -6.01 7.29 -0.53
C PHE A 144 -6.31 6.88 -1.97
N TYR A 145 -7.59 7.00 -2.33
CA TYR A 145 -8.06 6.99 -3.70
C TYR A 145 -8.59 8.37 -4.05
N GLU A 146 -8.12 8.92 -5.17
CA GLU A 146 -8.53 10.23 -5.66
C GLU A 146 -9.11 10.15 -7.06
N ASN A 147 -10.04 11.04 -7.36
CA ASN A 147 -10.53 11.28 -8.70
C ASN A 147 -10.76 12.79 -8.90
N GLY A 148 -9.89 13.42 -9.68
CA GLY A 148 -9.92 14.87 -9.86
C GLY A 148 -9.71 15.64 -8.55
N GLN A 149 -10.69 16.45 -8.16
CA GLN A 149 -10.67 17.23 -6.91
C GLN A 149 -11.25 16.46 -5.70
N GLN A 150 -11.80 15.27 -5.93
CA GLN A 150 -12.45 14.46 -4.91
C GLN A 150 -11.52 13.34 -4.45
N ASN A 151 -11.66 12.91 -3.20
CA ASN A 151 -10.94 11.77 -2.65
C ASN A 151 -11.78 11.07 -1.58
N ASN A 152 -11.36 9.87 -1.20
CA ASN A 152 -12.06 9.08 -0.20
C ASN A 152 -11.74 9.43 1.25
N GLN A 153 -10.98 10.50 1.50
CA GLN A 153 -10.55 10.91 2.84
C GLN A 153 -9.81 9.81 3.62
N GLY A 154 -9.27 8.80 2.91
CA GLY A 154 -8.63 7.63 3.51
C GLY A 154 -9.59 6.64 4.16
N LEU A 155 -10.91 6.84 4.00
CA LEU A 155 -11.95 5.95 4.54
C LEU A 155 -12.38 4.91 3.52
N PHE A 156 -12.48 3.68 4.02
CA PHE A 156 -12.96 2.51 3.32
C PHE A 156 -14.02 1.83 4.18
N TYR A 157 -14.92 1.09 3.57
CA TYR A 157 -16.03 0.44 4.23
C TYR A 157 -16.03 -1.04 3.88
N SER A 158 -15.86 -1.90 4.88
CA SER A 158 -16.07 -3.33 4.72
C SER A 158 -17.56 -3.60 4.88
N CYS A 159 -18.20 -4.10 3.82
CA CYS A 159 -19.62 -4.37 3.77
C CYS A 159 -19.86 -5.75 3.19
N GLU A 160 -20.94 -6.39 3.61
CA GLU A 160 -21.47 -7.57 2.95
C GLU A 160 -22.21 -7.13 1.67
N ASP A 161 -21.90 -7.76 0.54
CA ASP A 161 -22.61 -7.55 -0.72
C ASP A 161 -23.97 -8.27 -0.69
N PRO A 162 -24.87 -8.04 -1.68
CA PRO A 162 -26.16 -8.72 -1.73
C PRO A 162 -26.10 -10.26 -1.78
N ASN A 163 -24.93 -10.84 -2.09
CA ASN A 163 -24.70 -12.28 -2.15
C ASN A 163 -24.11 -12.84 -0.84
N GLY A 164 -23.92 -12.01 0.18
CA GLY A 164 -23.34 -12.40 1.45
C GLY A 164 -21.80 -12.36 1.48
N LEU A 165 -21.16 -11.79 0.46
CA LEU A 165 -19.70 -11.73 0.35
C LEU A 165 -19.18 -10.38 0.82
N ASN A 166 -18.17 -10.39 1.70
CA ASN A 166 -17.55 -9.15 2.16
C ASN A 166 -16.71 -8.51 1.05
N GLY A 167 -17.03 -7.26 0.72
CA GLY A 167 -16.28 -6.40 -0.16
C GLY A 167 -15.80 -5.13 0.55
N LEU A 168 -14.79 -4.50 -0.04
CA LEU A 168 -14.26 -3.22 0.39
C LEU A 168 -14.75 -2.12 -0.55
N PHE A 169 -15.40 -1.12 0.01
CA PHE A 169 -16.04 -0.03 -0.69
C PHE A 169 -15.47 1.32 -0.26
N LEU A 170 -15.65 2.34 -1.09
CA LEU A 170 -15.25 3.71 -0.78
C LEU A 170 -16.24 4.71 -1.37
N PHE A 171 -16.15 5.96 -0.90
CA PHE A 171 -16.91 7.08 -1.43
C PHE A 171 -15.93 8.19 -1.77
N LEU A 172 -16.15 8.91 -2.86
CA LEU A 172 -15.33 10.09 -3.23
C LEU A 172 -15.83 11.38 -2.56
N GLN A 173 -16.99 11.33 -1.92
CA GLN A 173 -17.58 12.42 -1.17
C GLN A 173 -17.89 11.94 0.24
N CYS A 174 -17.81 12.85 1.21
CA CYS A 174 -18.16 12.54 2.58
C CYS A 174 -19.63 12.09 2.64
N SER A 175 -19.86 10.87 3.10
CA SER A 175 -21.17 10.27 3.27
C SER A 175 -21.26 9.65 4.67
N PRO A 176 -22.46 9.56 5.26
CA PRO A 176 -22.64 8.79 6.47
C PRO A 176 -22.26 7.33 6.24
N PRO A 177 -21.68 6.64 7.24
CA PRO A 177 -21.39 5.21 7.15
C PRO A 177 -22.65 4.42 6.74
N PRO A 178 -22.57 3.58 5.69
CA PRO A 178 -23.72 2.79 5.26
C PRO A 178 -24.12 1.76 6.32
N SER A 179 -25.42 1.43 6.38
CA SER A 179 -25.93 0.46 7.34
C SER A 179 -25.28 -0.92 7.16
N GLY A 180 -24.79 -1.50 8.24
CA GLY A 180 -24.15 -2.83 8.22
C GLY A 180 -22.69 -2.83 7.77
N CYS A 181 -22.12 -1.66 7.45
CA CYS A 181 -20.72 -1.55 7.06
C CYS A 181 -19.83 -1.15 8.24
N THR A 182 -18.61 -1.67 8.25
CA THR A 182 -17.58 -1.26 9.21
C THR A 182 -16.56 -0.34 8.54
N PRO A 183 -16.31 0.88 9.05
CA PRO A 183 -15.31 1.77 8.48
C PRO A 183 -13.89 1.32 8.84
N PHE A 184 -12.96 1.51 7.90
CA PHE A 184 -11.54 1.24 8.05
C PHE A 184 -10.72 2.35 7.41
N THR A 185 -9.56 2.66 7.99
CA THR A 185 -8.45 3.29 7.28
C THR A 185 -7.44 2.20 6.91
N ILE A 186 -6.80 2.33 5.74
CA ILE A 186 -5.85 1.32 5.26
C ILE A 186 -4.46 1.93 5.29
N HIS A 187 -3.52 1.19 5.89
CA HIS A 187 -2.18 1.67 6.15
C HIS A 187 -1.12 0.70 5.63
N SER A 188 -0.09 1.24 5.00
CA SER A 188 1.17 0.56 4.80
C SER A 188 2.06 0.79 6.03
N PHE A 189 2.28 -0.26 6.81
CA PHE A 189 3.29 -0.25 7.86
C PHE A 189 4.48 -1.06 7.36
N SER A 190 5.37 -0.44 6.58
CA SER A 190 6.76 -0.91 6.57
C SER A 190 7.28 -0.68 7.98
N SER A 191 7.45 -1.77 8.74
CA SER A 191 7.73 -1.82 10.18
C SER A 191 8.44 -0.57 10.74
N ASN A 192 7.64 0.36 11.26
CA ASN A 192 8.07 1.43 12.16
C ASN A 192 7.61 1.13 13.59
N ARG A 193 7.42 -0.16 13.93
CA ARG A 193 7.39 -0.57 15.35
C ARG A 193 8.83 -0.68 15.84
N LEU A 194 9.45 0.48 16.06
CA LEU A 194 10.51 0.59 17.04
C LEU A 194 9.85 0.50 18.43
N THR A 195 9.80 -0.71 18.96
CA THR A 195 9.91 -0.96 20.40
C THR A 195 11.18 -1.74 20.62
#